data_AF-A0AAD4BE34-F1
#
_entry.id   AF-A0AAD4BE34-F1
#
_cell.length_a   1.000
_cell.length_b   1.000
_cell.length_c   1.000
_cell.angle_alpha   90.00
_cell.angle_beta   90.00
_cell.angle_gamma   90.00
#
_symmetry.space_group_name_H-M   'P 1'
#
loop_
_entity.id
_entity.type
_entity.pdbx_description
1 polymer ?
#
loop_
_entity_poly.entity_id
_entity_poly.type
_entity_poly.pdbx_seq_one_letter_code
_entity_poly.pdbx_strand_id
1 'polypeptide(L)'
;MKTLLELSVSNPGKKGTKLATQVPTTEFVTESFGNARTLVNPNASRFGKYTEVQFTDKGRLYGIKSFDYYLERNQVAFESRTSIFSTI
;
A
#
# COMPACT_ATOMS: atom_id res chain seq x y z
N MET A 1 -1.74 8.81 1.84
CA MET A 1 -0.29 8.74 2.06
C MET A 1 0.51 9.68 1.17
N LYS A 2 0.30 9.70 -0.16
CA LYS A 2 1.03 10.60 -1.09
C LYS A 2 1.11 12.08 -0.65
N THR A 3 -0.04 12.69 -0.33
CA THR A 3 -0.10 14.09 0.11
C THR A 3 0.69 14.35 1.40
N LEU A 4 0.66 13.39 2.35
CA LEU A 4 1.42 13.48 3.59
C LEU A 4 2.93 13.45 3.29
N LEU A 5 3.35 12.62 2.33
CA LEU A 5 4.74 12.54 1.90
C LEU A 5 5.24 13.84 1.25
N GLU A 6 4.45 14.40 0.34
CA GLU A 6 4.81 15.65 -0.36
C GLU A 6 5.01 16.82 0.60
N LEU A 7 4.19 16.91 1.64
CA LEU A 7 4.25 18.00 2.62
C LEU A 7 5.36 17.81 3.66
N SER A 8 5.76 16.57 3.95
CA SER A 8 6.67 16.24 5.06
C SER A 8 8.09 15.88 4.64
N VAL A 9 8.33 15.58 3.36
CA VAL A 9 9.67 15.26 2.85
C VAL A 9 10.45 16.54 2.54
N SER A 10 11.72 16.58 2.95
CA SER A 10 12.62 17.70 2.65
C SER A 10 12.90 17.84 1.15
N ASN A 11 13.05 19.08 0.65
CA ASN A 11 13.35 19.39 -0.75
C ASN A 11 14.40 18.44 -1.39
N PRO A 12 14.19 18.08 -2.67
CA PRO A 12 15.07 17.17 -3.40
C PRO A 12 16.50 17.74 -3.45
N GLY A 13 17.43 17.07 -2.78
CA GLY A 13 18.83 17.50 -2.67
C GLY A 13 19.57 17.01 -1.41
N LYS A 14 18.84 16.72 -0.32
CA LYS A 14 19.43 16.18 0.92
C LYS A 14 18.59 15.03 1.46
N LYS A 15 19.07 13.78 1.41
CA LYS A 15 18.54 12.53 2.04
C LYS A 15 17.04 12.18 1.89
N GLY A 16 16.10 13.13 1.93
CA GLY A 16 14.66 12.97 1.77
C GLY A 16 14.22 12.42 0.42
N THR A 17 15.05 12.51 -0.63
CA THR A 17 14.75 11.91 -1.94
C THR A 17 14.57 10.40 -1.88
N LYS A 18 15.23 9.70 -0.95
CA LYS A 18 15.12 8.23 -0.82
C LYS A 18 13.75 7.81 -0.28
N LEU A 19 13.24 8.50 0.74
CA LEU A 19 11.92 8.20 1.31
C LEU A 19 10.80 8.55 0.32
N ALA A 20 10.96 9.65 -0.42
CA ALA A 20 10.02 10.06 -1.47
C ALA A 20 9.77 8.98 -2.52
N THR A 21 10.80 8.20 -2.86
CA THR A 21 10.70 7.15 -3.88
C THR A 21 10.36 5.79 -3.27
N GLN A 22 10.89 5.45 -2.10
CA GLN A 22 10.73 4.13 -1.48
C GLN A 22 9.30 3.87 -1.00
N VAL A 23 8.62 4.88 -0.48
CA VAL A 23 7.27 4.73 0.09
C VAL A 23 6.23 4.39 -0.98
N PRO A 24 6.09 5.18 -2.08
CA PRO A 24 5.16 4.82 -3.15
C PRO A 24 5.55 3.50 -3.84
N THR A 25 6.85 3.20 -3.95
CA THR A 25 7.30 1.91 -4.50
C THR A 25 6.87 0.74 -3.62
N THR A 26 7.03 0.86 -2.30
CA THR A 26 6.60 -0.19 -1.35
C THR A 26 5.09 -0.38 -1.39
N GLU A 27 4.32 0.72 -1.43
CA GLU A 27 2.86 0.66 -1.54
C GLU A 27 2.42 -0.06 -2.81
N PHE A 28 3.03 0.24 -3.96
CA PHE A 28 2.76 -0.47 -5.22
C PHE A 28 3.04 -1.97 -5.14
N VAL A 29 4.16 -2.35 -4.52
CA VAL A 29 4.54 -3.76 -4.34
C VAL A 29 3.53 -4.47 -3.44
N THR A 30 3.22 -3.93 -2.26
CA THR A 30 2.28 -4.57 -1.33
C THR A 30 0.88 -4.65 -1.91
N GLU A 31 0.42 -3.63 -2.63
CA GLU A 31 -0.86 -3.66 -3.35
C GLU A 31 -0.88 -4.74 -4.44
N SER A 32 0.21 -4.89 -5.19
CA SER A 32 0.31 -5.92 -6.24
C SER A 32 0.23 -7.35 -5.68
N PHE A 33 0.67 -7.57 -4.44
CA PHE A 33 0.61 -8.88 -3.78
C PHE A 33 -0.65 -9.10 -2.95
N GLY A 34 -1.20 -8.04 -2.36
CA GLY A 34 -2.24 -8.13 -1.34
C GLY A 34 -3.62 -7.63 -1.78
N ASN A 35 -3.73 -6.94 -2.92
CA ASN A 35 -5.04 -6.55 -3.46
C ASN A 35 -5.54 -7.61 -4.43
N ALA A 36 -6.83 -7.92 -4.33
CA ALA A 36 -7.53 -8.82 -5.25
C ALA A 36 -8.71 -8.10 -5.89
N ARG A 37 -9.03 -8.47 -7.12
CA ARG A 37 -10.22 -7.97 -7.80
C ARG A 37 -11.45 -8.67 -7.22
N THR A 38 -12.44 -7.89 -6.82
CA THR A 38 -13.76 -8.41 -6.42
C THR A 38 -14.83 -7.85 -7.35
N LEU A 39 -16.03 -8.42 -7.28
CA LEU A 39 -17.18 -7.94 -8.06
C LEU A 39 -17.55 -6.48 -7.73
N VAL A 40 -17.26 -6.01 -6.51
CA VAL A 40 -17.68 -4.69 -6.00
C VAL A 40 -16.52 -3.70 -5.96
N ASN A 41 -15.31 -4.15 -5.62
CA ASN A 41 -14.10 -3.34 -5.56
C ASN A 41 -12.97 -4.03 -6.34
N PRO A 42 -12.52 -3.45 -7.47
CA PRO A 42 -11.47 -4.05 -8.28
C PRO A 42 -10.08 -4.01 -7.65
N ASN A 43 -9.87 -3.21 -6.60
CA ASN A 43 -8.63 -3.11 -5.82
C ASN A 43 -8.92 -3.38 -4.33
N ALA A 44 -9.63 -4.47 -4.03
CA ALA A 44 -9.96 -4.81 -2.65
C ALA A 44 -8.71 -5.33 -1.92
N SER A 45 -8.25 -4.59 -0.92
CA SER A 45 -7.12 -5.01 -0.10
C SER A 45 -7.51 -6.19 0.79
N ARG A 46 -6.75 -7.28 0.74
CA ARG A 46 -6.98 -8.54 1.48
C ARG A 46 -5.97 -8.77 2.59
N PHE A 47 -5.33 -7.70 3.01
CA PHE A 47 -4.43 -7.64 4.14
C PHE A 47 -4.76 -6.39 4.97
N GLY A 48 -4.60 -6.51 6.28
CA GLY A 48 -4.55 -5.34 7.15
C GLY A 48 -3.17 -4.70 7.05
N LYS A 49 -3.11 -3.40 6.74
CA LYS A 49 -1.86 -2.62 6.71
C LYS A 49 -1.82 -1.66 7.88
N TYR A 50 -0.81 -1.77 8.74
CA TYR A 50 -0.49 -0.75 9.73
C TYR A 50 0.80 -0.03 9.31
N THR A 51 0.73 1.29 9.18
CA THR A 51 1.90 2.09 8.82
C THR A 51 2.16 3.15 9.89
N GLU A 52 3.29 3.02 10.57
CA GLU A 52 3.83 4.00 11.49
C GLU A 52 4.67 5.02 10.72
N VAL A 53 4.41 6.30 10.97
CA VAL A 53 5.07 7.42 10.30
C VAL A 53 5.78 8.25 11.35
N GLN A 54 7.09 8.42 11.19
CA GLN A 54 7.95 9.05 12.19
C GLN A 54 8.45 10.41 11.69
N PHE A 55 8.25 11.43 12.52
CA PHE A 55 8.60 12.81 12.23
C PHE A 55 9.69 13.31 13.17
N THR A 56 10.49 14.24 12.67
CA THR A 56 11.38 15.08 13.47
C THR A 56 10.59 16.18 14.19
N ASP A 57 11.19 16.81 15.20
CA ASP A 57 10.61 17.96 15.91
C ASP A 57 10.24 19.14 14.98
N LYS A 58 10.81 19.18 13.77
CA LYS A 58 10.52 20.18 12.74
C LYS A 58 9.41 19.74 11.77
N GLY A 59 8.67 18.68 12.10
CA GLY A 59 7.58 18.15 11.28
C GLY A 59 8.03 17.43 10.00
N ARG A 60 9.33 17.17 9.84
CA ARG A 60 9.85 16.46 8.66
C ARG A 60 9.82 14.96 8.85
N LEU A 61 9.40 14.25 7.81
CA LEU A 61 9.43 12.80 7.76
C LEU A 61 10.87 12.29 7.81
N TYR A 62 11.18 11.40 8.76
CA TYR A 62 12.50 10.76 8.83
C TYR A 62 12.44 9.23 8.67
N GLY A 63 11.30 8.61 8.96
CA GLY A 63 11.16 7.17 8.90
C GLY A 63 9.71 6.73 8.73
N ILE A 64 9.53 5.57 8.10
CA ILE A 64 8.25 4.88 7.97
C ILE A 64 8.48 3.41 8.29
N LYS A 65 7.57 2.81 9.05
CA LYS A 65 7.57 1.39 9.36
C LYS A 65 6.19 0.83 9.04
N SER A 66 6.14 -0.13 8.13
CA SER A 66 4.90 -0.81 7.78
C SER A 66 4.91 -2.22 8.32
N PHE A 67 3.75 -2.67 8.78
CA PHE A 67 3.48 -4.02 9.17
C PHE A 67 2.20 -4.49 8.50
N ASP A 68 2.30 -5.60 7.78
CA ASP A 68 1.17 -6.26 7.15
C ASP A 68 0.68 -7.38 8.07
N TYR A 69 -0.61 -7.36 8.40
CA TYR A 69 -1.27 -8.28 9.32
C TYR A 69 -2.49 -8.92 8.63
N TYR A 70 -2.90 -10.10 9.10
CA TYR A 70 -4.10 -10.79 8.63
C TYR A 70 -4.16 -10.98 7.11
N LEU A 71 -3.15 -11.63 6.53
CA LEU A 71 -3.25 -12.11 5.16
C LEU A 71 -4.41 -13.11 5.10
N GLU A 72 -5.48 -12.84 4.34
CA GLU A 72 -6.57 -13.81 4.13
C GLU A 72 -6.01 -15.05 3.38
N ARG A 73 -5.49 -16.03 4.13
CA ARG A 73 -4.82 -17.25 3.62
C ARG A 73 -5.70 -18.09 2.67
N ASN A 74 -7.02 -17.90 2.71
CA ASN A 74 -8.01 -18.76 2.04
C ASN A 74 -8.25 -18.49 0.55
N GLN A 75 -7.57 -17.53 -0.08
CA GLN A 75 -7.82 -17.21 -1.50
C GLN A 75 -6.72 -17.63 -2.49
N VAL A 76 -5.67 -18.33 -2.05
CA VAL A 76 -4.74 -18.98 -3.01
C VAL A 76 -5.48 -20.06 -3.87
N ALA A 77 -6.71 -20.45 -3.50
CA ALA A 77 -7.45 -21.54 -4.15
C ALA A 77 -8.88 -21.21 -4.64
N PHE A 78 -9.39 -19.97 -4.54
CA PHE A 78 -10.83 -19.69 -4.78
C PHE A 78 -11.17 -18.58 -5.78
N GLU A 79 -10.23 -18.13 -6.60
CA GLU A 79 -10.55 -17.31 -7.77
C GLU A 79 -10.90 -18.19 -8.97
N SER A 80 -11.82 -19.14 -8.74
CA SER A 80 -12.36 -20.05 -9.75
C SER A 80 -13.88 -20.09 -9.60
N ARG A 81 -14.60 -19.59 -10.63
CA ARG A 81 -15.94 -20.03 -11.11
C ARG A 81 -17.07 -19.02 -11.26
N THR A 82 -16.93 -17.72 -10.95
CA THR A 82 -18.12 -16.84 -11.00
C THR A 82 -18.28 -15.97 -12.27
N SER A 83 -17.31 -15.93 -13.19
CA SER A 83 -17.38 -15.04 -14.36
C SER A 83 -18.03 -15.62 -15.63
N ILE A 84 -18.64 -16.81 -15.60
CA ILE A 84 -19.16 -17.47 -16.83
C ILE A 84 -20.70 -17.44 -16.98
N PHE A 85 -21.46 -16.87 -16.04
CA PHE A 85 -22.93 -16.92 -16.09
C PHE A 85 -23.64 -15.57 -16.30
N SER A 86 -22.93 -14.47 -16.59
CA SER A 86 -23.56 -13.16 -16.84
C SER A 86 -23.63 -12.75 -18.32
N THR A 87 -23.41 -13.67 -19.25
CA THR A 87 -23.62 -13.44 -20.69
C THR A 87 -24.46 -14.57 -21.27
N ILE A 88 -25.77 -14.53 -20.98
CA ILE A 88 -26.83 -15.11 -21.82
C ILE A 88 -27.91 -14.06 -21.93
#